data_AF-A0A0M9X749-F1
#
_entry.id   AF-A0A0M9X749-F1
#
_cell.length_a   1.000
_cell.length_b   1.000
_cell.length_c   1.000
_cell.angle_alpha   90.00
_cell.angle_beta   90.00
_cell.angle_gamma   90.00
#
_symmetry.space_group_name_H-M   'P 1'
#
loop_
_entity.id
_entity.type
_entity.pdbx_description
1 polymer ?
#
loop_
_entity_poly.entity_id
_entity_poly.type
_entity_poly.pdbx_seq_one_letter_code
_entity_poly.pdbx_strand_id
1 'polypeptide(L)'
;MNTQAKRLASLLLAPLLGVCLLAGCGDDRGADDDHANSRSPQKQERRAREVADAWQGSAAATAWSQGYHPMSDAVQTPESGWLTEADERAYETENFVLRGDLPTTATVPGKVEWASGDTLSRPLMGAKKAYRSFALGRSEGPRLTVTGARLGETTITTSRGTATVPAWLFTLEGYDAPLKRVAVTPSKLPKPPVEAARQGSAGGLRRVARLAGTAMDGQSLTVKATHGACDDGPVVKVLETDESVVLYASIAGARSGPCRTDMIEQSVKVELRKPLDDRVLLDAFTGRPVSYGEPNGLSPSWTQGLADH
;
A
#
# COMPACT_ATOMS: atom_id res chain seq x y z
N MET A 1 -21.13 3.59 63.50
CA MET A 1 -20.56 4.00 64.81
C MET A 1 -19.08 4.29 64.57
N ASN A 2 -18.51 5.48 64.68
CA ASN A 2 -18.83 6.74 65.34
C ASN A 2 -18.20 7.87 64.49
N THR A 3 -18.94 8.90 64.08
CA THR A 3 -19.16 10.20 64.76
C THR A 3 -18.18 11.29 64.28
N GLN A 4 -18.77 12.41 63.88
CA GLN A 4 -18.20 13.63 63.30
C GLN A 4 -17.22 14.38 64.21
N ALA A 5 -16.42 15.27 63.60
CA ALA A 5 -16.35 16.68 64.04
C ALA A 5 -15.92 17.62 62.90
N LYS A 6 -16.74 18.65 62.68
CA LYS A 6 -16.53 19.83 61.82
C LYS A 6 -15.70 20.90 62.56
N ARG A 7 -15.08 21.84 61.82
CA ARG A 7 -15.05 23.32 62.00
C ARG A 7 -13.89 23.88 61.14
N LEU A 8 -14.09 24.72 60.13
CA LEU A 8 -14.68 26.07 59.98
C LEU A 8 -13.56 27.12 59.73
N ALA A 9 -13.64 27.73 58.54
CA ALA A 9 -13.37 29.12 58.17
C ALA A 9 -11.97 29.75 58.38
N SER A 10 -11.41 30.33 57.30
CA SER A 10 -11.34 31.81 57.15
C SER A 10 -10.90 32.20 55.73
N LEU A 11 -11.74 33.00 55.05
CA LEU A 11 -11.42 33.77 53.85
C LEU A 11 -10.44 34.91 54.21
N LEU A 12 -9.52 35.24 53.30
CA LEU A 12 -9.01 36.61 53.11
C LEU A 12 -8.63 36.80 51.63
N LEU A 13 -9.43 37.62 50.92
CA LEU A 13 -9.10 38.25 49.65
C LEU A 13 -8.35 39.56 49.93
N ALA A 14 -7.30 39.86 49.16
CA ALA A 14 -6.93 41.23 48.81
C ALA A 14 -6.14 41.27 47.48
N PRO A 15 -6.47 42.17 46.54
CA PRO A 15 -5.84 42.28 45.22
C PRO A 15 -4.69 43.30 45.24
N LEU A 16 -3.67 43.08 44.40
CA LEU A 16 -2.66 44.11 44.10
C LEU A 16 -2.50 44.22 42.58
N LEU A 17 -3.16 45.26 42.05
CA LEU A 17 -2.85 45.88 40.77
C LEU A 17 -1.47 46.54 40.86
N GLY A 18 -0.54 46.09 40.03
CA GLY A 18 0.73 46.77 39.76
C GLY A 18 0.93 46.88 38.25
N VAL A 19 0.62 48.06 37.70
CA VAL A 19 0.97 48.45 36.33
C VAL A 19 2.41 48.98 36.35
N CYS A 20 3.31 48.40 35.56
CA CYS A 20 4.56 49.03 35.13
C CYS A 20 4.80 48.73 33.64
N LEU A 21 5.31 49.76 32.96
CA LEU A 21 5.41 49.94 31.52
C LEU A 21 6.50 49.06 30.86
N LEU A 22 6.23 48.74 29.59
CA LEU A 22 7.13 48.56 28.45
C LEU A 22 8.64 48.45 28.74
N ALA A 23 9.17 47.25 28.59
CA ALA A 23 10.51 47.02 28.06
C ALA A 23 10.39 45.96 26.96
N GLY A 24 10.56 46.39 25.72
CA GLY A 24 10.81 45.48 24.61
C GLY A 24 12.20 44.90 24.75
N CYS A 25 12.27 43.56 24.75
CA CYS A 25 13.37 42.82 24.17
C CYS A 25 12.72 41.72 23.35
N GLY A 26 12.77 41.86 22.03
CA GLY A 26 12.61 40.74 21.13
C GLY A 26 13.71 39.72 21.44
N ASP A 27 13.33 38.45 21.40
CA ASP A 27 14.24 37.42 20.94
C ASP A 27 13.44 36.67 19.89
N ASP A 28 13.50 37.21 18.67
CA ASP A 28 13.21 36.47 17.45
C ASP A 28 14.09 35.23 17.45
N ARG A 29 13.51 34.10 17.86
CA ARG A 29 13.99 32.79 17.39
C ARG A 29 13.17 32.36 16.17
N GLY A 30 13.00 33.30 15.24
CA GLY A 30 12.84 33.03 13.82
C GLY A 30 14.22 32.76 13.20
N ALA A 31 14.88 31.69 13.66
CA ALA A 31 16.16 31.23 13.11
C ALA A 31 16.39 29.76 13.49
N ASP A 32 15.42 28.88 13.22
CA ASP A 32 15.67 27.44 13.25
C ASP A 32 14.84 26.65 12.22
N ASP A 33 13.77 27.26 11.67
CA ASP A 33 12.97 26.62 10.62
C ASP A 33 13.74 26.46 9.31
N ASP A 34 14.55 27.44 8.88
CA ASP A 34 15.29 27.35 7.60
C ASP A 34 16.45 26.33 7.61
N HIS A 35 17.11 26.13 8.75
CA HIS A 35 18.16 25.11 8.90
C HIS A 35 17.58 23.70 9.09
N ALA A 36 16.43 23.57 9.74
CA ALA A 36 15.70 22.31 9.81
C ALA A 36 15.13 21.91 8.45
N ASN A 37 14.57 22.87 7.69
CA ASN A 37 14.01 22.62 6.36
C ASN A 37 15.09 22.28 5.32
N SER A 38 16.23 22.99 5.31
CA SER A 38 17.33 22.72 4.36
C SER A 38 18.04 21.37 4.60
N ARG A 39 18.06 20.88 5.85
CA ARG A 39 18.59 19.55 6.19
C ARG A 39 17.59 18.43 5.92
N SER A 40 16.30 18.72 5.79
CA SER A 40 15.27 17.70 5.63
C SER A 40 15.48 16.81 4.39
N PRO A 41 15.80 17.33 3.19
CA PRO A 41 16.02 16.49 2.01
C PRO A 41 17.27 15.61 2.17
N GLN A 42 18.33 16.14 2.79
CA GLN A 42 19.55 15.36 3.06
C GLN A 42 19.30 14.22 4.06
N LYS A 43 18.42 14.42 5.04
CA LYS A 43 18.01 13.36 5.97
C LYS A 43 17.17 12.29 5.27
N GLN A 44 16.26 12.69 4.39
CA GLN A 44 15.45 11.76 3.58
C GLN A 44 16.34 10.92 2.66
N GLU A 45 17.26 11.56 1.95
CA GLU A 45 18.16 10.88 1.01
C GLU A 45 19.16 9.96 1.73
N ARG A 46 19.69 10.37 2.89
CA ARG A 46 20.50 9.49 3.74
C ARG A 46 19.71 8.25 4.17
N ARG A 47 18.44 8.42 4.50
CA ARG A 47 17.56 7.30 4.84
C ARG A 47 17.31 6.39 3.64
N ALA A 48 17.13 6.94 2.44
CA ALA A 48 17.00 6.15 1.23
C ALA A 48 18.27 5.31 0.96
N ARG A 49 19.46 5.88 1.18
CA ARG A 49 20.74 5.16 1.11
C ARG A 49 20.83 4.03 2.11
N GLU A 50 20.52 4.29 3.38
CA GLU A 50 20.49 3.26 4.43
C GLU A 50 19.60 2.08 4.06
N VAL A 51 18.44 2.35 3.45
CA VAL A 51 17.53 1.30 2.97
C VAL A 51 18.12 0.53 1.79
N ALA A 52 18.69 1.21 0.80
CA ALA A 52 19.34 0.55 -0.34
C ALA A 52 20.50 -0.35 0.12
N ASP A 53 21.38 0.18 0.97
CA ASP A 53 22.56 -0.53 1.49
C ASP A 53 22.15 -1.76 2.33
N ALA A 54 21.09 -1.63 3.13
CA ALA A 54 20.59 -2.75 3.93
C ALA A 54 19.96 -3.87 3.08
N TRP A 55 19.41 -3.54 1.92
CA TRP A 55 18.84 -4.52 1.00
C TRP A 55 19.90 -5.22 0.15
N GLN A 56 20.96 -4.51 -0.23
CA GLN A 56 22.01 -5.03 -1.10
C GLN A 56 22.62 -6.32 -0.54
N GLY A 57 22.57 -7.39 -1.33
CA GLY A 57 23.08 -8.72 -0.94
C GLY A 57 22.39 -9.37 0.28
N SER A 58 21.28 -8.80 0.77
CA SER A 58 20.60 -9.31 1.96
C SER A 58 19.77 -10.57 1.67
N ALA A 59 19.52 -11.37 2.71
CA ALA A 59 18.58 -12.49 2.61
C ALA A 59 17.15 -12.03 2.25
N ALA A 60 16.79 -10.78 2.57
CA ALA A 60 15.51 -10.19 2.18
C ALA A 60 15.43 -9.94 0.67
N ALA A 61 16.51 -9.43 0.07
CA ALA A 61 16.62 -9.27 -1.37
C ALA A 61 16.56 -10.62 -2.11
N THR A 62 17.29 -11.63 -1.63
CA THR A 62 17.22 -12.99 -2.19
C THR A 62 15.81 -13.59 -2.09
N ALA A 63 15.16 -13.48 -0.93
CA ALA A 63 13.82 -14.00 -0.74
C ALA A 63 12.79 -13.29 -1.63
N TRP A 64 12.95 -11.98 -1.86
CA TRP A 64 12.13 -11.21 -2.78
C TRP A 64 12.33 -11.64 -4.23
N SER A 65 13.59 -11.72 -4.69
CA SER A 65 13.91 -12.05 -6.09
C SER A 65 13.57 -13.49 -6.47
N GLN A 66 13.55 -14.41 -5.50
CA GLN A 66 13.13 -15.80 -5.73
C GLN A 66 11.62 -16.02 -5.50
N GLY A 67 10.92 -15.04 -4.93
CA GLY A 67 9.53 -15.15 -4.55
C GLY A 67 8.54 -14.96 -5.70
N TYR A 68 7.30 -15.40 -5.47
CA TYR A 68 6.16 -15.04 -6.29
C TYR A 68 5.39 -13.89 -5.60
N HIS A 69 5.58 -12.67 -6.11
CA HIS A 69 4.93 -11.46 -5.60
C HIS A 69 4.15 -10.78 -6.75
N PRO A 70 2.82 -10.97 -6.82
CA PRO A 70 2.05 -10.40 -7.91
C PRO A 70 1.95 -8.87 -7.83
N MET A 71 2.10 -8.22 -8.98
CA MET A 71 2.11 -6.77 -9.19
C MET A 71 0.97 -6.35 -10.14
N SER A 72 -0.15 -7.06 -10.05
CA SER A 72 -1.39 -6.84 -10.80
C SER A 72 -2.56 -7.39 -9.97
N ASP A 73 -3.79 -7.01 -10.29
CA ASP A 73 -4.97 -7.51 -9.59
C ASP A 73 -5.10 -9.02 -9.72
N ALA A 74 -5.47 -9.68 -8.62
CA ALA A 74 -5.57 -11.13 -8.60
C ALA A 74 -6.88 -11.66 -9.19
N VAL A 75 -7.85 -10.76 -9.46
CA VAL A 75 -9.07 -11.02 -10.23
C VAL A 75 -8.98 -10.27 -11.55
N GLN A 76 -9.27 -10.97 -12.63
CA GLN A 76 -9.38 -10.42 -13.97
C GLN A 76 -10.82 -10.58 -14.44
N THR A 77 -11.38 -9.50 -14.95
CA THR A 77 -12.74 -9.45 -15.49
C THR A 77 -12.82 -10.26 -16.79
N PRO A 78 -14.04 -10.63 -17.24
CA PRO A 78 -14.23 -11.17 -18.58
C PRO A 78 -13.61 -10.27 -19.66
N GLU A 79 -13.03 -10.89 -20.68
CA GLU A 79 -12.35 -10.17 -21.78
C GLU A 79 -13.31 -9.29 -22.60
N SER A 80 -14.61 -9.63 -22.59
CA SER A 80 -15.68 -8.82 -23.17
C SER A 80 -15.92 -7.49 -22.45
N GLY A 81 -15.35 -7.30 -21.26
CA GLY A 81 -15.83 -6.30 -20.31
C GLY A 81 -17.20 -6.66 -19.73
N TRP A 82 -17.83 -5.71 -19.04
CA TRP A 82 -19.18 -5.86 -18.49
C TRP A 82 -20.24 -5.57 -19.55
N LEU A 83 -21.29 -6.40 -19.61
CA LEU A 83 -22.37 -6.24 -20.59
C LEU A 83 -23.31 -5.09 -20.22
N THR A 84 -23.43 -4.79 -18.93
CA THR A 84 -24.27 -3.71 -18.41
C THR A 84 -23.57 -2.95 -17.27
N GLU A 85 -23.99 -1.71 -17.01
CA GLU A 85 -23.57 -0.97 -15.82
C GLU A 85 -24.00 -1.65 -14.51
N ALA A 86 -25.05 -2.47 -14.55
CA ALA A 86 -25.50 -3.21 -13.38
C ALA A 86 -24.48 -4.31 -13.02
N ASP A 87 -23.87 -4.94 -14.01
CA ASP A 87 -22.82 -5.94 -13.83
C ASP A 87 -21.53 -5.30 -13.30
N GLU A 88 -21.17 -4.13 -13.84
CA GLU A 88 -20.03 -3.36 -13.35
C GLU A 88 -20.22 -2.96 -11.88
N ARG A 89 -21.39 -2.39 -11.53
CA ARG A 89 -21.72 -2.07 -10.13
C ARG A 89 -21.74 -3.31 -9.23
N ALA A 90 -22.22 -4.45 -9.74
CA ALA A 90 -22.21 -5.70 -8.98
C ALA A 90 -20.78 -6.18 -8.68
N TYR A 91 -19.87 -6.07 -9.66
CA TYR A 91 -18.45 -6.36 -9.47
C TYR A 91 -17.79 -5.42 -8.46
N GLU A 92 -17.97 -4.10 -8.63
CA GLU A 92 -17.40 -3.07 -7.74
C GLU A 92 -17.89 -3.18 -6.30
N THR A 93 -19.10 -3.70 -6.10
CA THR A 93 -19.70 -3.93 -4.77
C THR A 93 -19.54 -5.37 -4.28
N GLU A 94 -18.74 -6.19 -4.97
CA GLU A 94 -18.44 -7.59 -4.60
C GLU A 94 -19.71 -8.45 -4.44
N ASN A 95 -20.76 -8.11 -5.18
CA ASN A 95 -22.09 -8.70 -5.04
C ASN A 95 -22.29 -9.83 -6.04
N PHE A 96 -21.86 -11.03 -5.63
CA PHE A 96 -21.97 -12.25 -6.41
C PHE A 96 -22.88 -13.26 -5.74
N VAL A 97 -23.61 -14.03 -6.54
CA VAL A 97 -24.37 -15.20 -6.07
C VAL A 97 -23.87 -16.45 -6.74
N LEU A 98 -23.79 -17.54 -5.99
CA LEU A 98 -23.39 -18.85 -6.50
C LEU A 98 -24.64 -19.67 -6.79
N ARG A 99 -24.79 -20.10 -8.05
CA ARG A 99 -25.85 -21.00 -8.51
C ARG A 99 -25.21 -22.26 -9.08
N GLY A 100 -24.82 -23.16 -8.18
CA GLY A 100 -24.19 -24.44 -8.53
C GLY A 100 -23.15 -24.87 -7.52
N ASP A 101 -22.46 -25.96 -7.81
CA ASP A 101 -21.37 -26.47 -6.98
C ASP A 101 -20.00 -26.02 -7.49
N LEU A 102 -19.10 -25.72 -6.55
CA LEU A 102 -17.70 -25.44 -6.84
C LEU A 102 -16.86 -26.70 -6.60
N PRO A 103 -15.87 -26.98 -7.47
CA PRO A 103 -15.04 -28.17 -7.34
C PRO A 103 -14.28 -28.19 -6.02
N THR A 104 -14.18 -29.37 -5.42
CA THR A 104 -13.21 -29.62 -4.35
C THR A 104 -11.81 -29.67 -4.95
N THR A 105 -10.90 -28.92 -4.37
CA THR A 105 -9.58 -28.70 -4.97
C THR A 105 -8.67 -29.90 -4.74
N ALA A 106 -7.99 -30.35 -5.80
CA ALA A 106 -6.94 -31.34 -5.70
C ALA A 106 -5.78 -30.83 -4.83
N THR A 107 -5.12 -31.73 -4.11
CA THR A 107 -4.02 -31.42 -3.18
C THR A 107 -2.68 -31.10 -3.87
N VAL A 108 -2.65 -31.03 -5.20
CA VAL A 108 -1.42 -30.78 -5.96
C VAL A 108 -1.05 -29.29 -5.86
N PRO A 109 0.21 -28.95 -5.54
CA PRO A 109 0.68 -27.58 -5.58
C PRO A 109 0.50 -26.95 -6.97
N GLY A 110 0.17 -25.65 -7.01
CA GLY A 110 0.15 -24.88 -8.25
C GLY A 110 1.58 -24.51 -8.67
N LYS A 111 1.83 -24.44 -9.98
CA LYS A 111 3.13 -24.08 -10.54
C LYS A 111 3.05 -22.69 -11.15
N VAL A 112 3.88 -21.77 -10.68
CA VAL A 112 4.09 -20.45 -11.30
C VAL A 112 5.20 -20.61 -12.32
N GLU A 113 5.01 -20.10 -13.53
CA GLU A 113 5.98 -20.18 -14.62
C GLU A 113 6.24 -18.80 -15.20
N TRP A 114 7.51 -18.39 -15.28
CA TRP A 114 7.90 -17.12 -15.89
C TRP A 114 8.36 -17.34 -17.33
N ALA A 115 8.30 -16.28 -18.13
CA ALA A 115 8.79 -16.31 -19.52
C ALA A 115 10.28 -16.69 -19.65
N SER A 116 11.07 -16.50 -18.59
CA SER A 116 12.46 -16.95 -18.50
C SER A 116 12.63 -18.47 -18.48
N GLY A 117 11.54 -19.22 -18.23
CA GLY A 117 11.56 -20.66 -17.98
C GLY A 117 11.70 -21.03 -16.50
N ASP A 118 11.88 -20.06 -15.62
CA ASP A 118 11.88 -20.29 -14.17
C ASP A 118 10.51 -20.78 -13.71
N THR A 119 10.51 -21.62 -12.67
CA THR A 119 9.27 -22.15 -12.11
C THR A 119 9.29 -22.16 -10.58
N LEU A 120 8.13 -21.95 -9.95
CA LEU A 120 7.99 -21.98 -8.50
C LEU A 120 6.69 -22.69 -8.10
N SER A 121 6.81 -23.71 -7.25
CA SER A 121 5.65 -24.40 -6.67
C SER A 121 5.08 -23.60 -5.50
N ARG A 122 3.76 -23.35 -5.52
CA ARG A 122 3.03 -22.61 -4.49
C ARG A 122 1.75 -23.33 -4.06
N PRO A 123 1.31 -23.15 -2.79
CA PRO A 123 0.02 -23.68 -2.36
C PRO A 123 -1.13 -23.16 -3.21
N LEU A 124 -1.99 -24.07 -3.65
CA LEU A 124 -3.19 -23.76 -4.40
C LEU A 124 -4.36 -23.46 -3.45
N MET A 125 -4.97 -22.29 -3.59
CA MET A 125 -6.21 -21.89 -2.96
C MET A 125 -7.37 -22.64 -3.62
N GLY A 126 -8.27 -23.21 -2.82
CA GLY A 126 -9.41 -23.92 -3.38
C GLY A 126 -10.53 -23.04 -3.91
N ALA A 127 -11.34 -23.55 -4.83
CA ALA A 127 -12.38 -22.80 -5.55
C ALA A 127 -13.36 -22.08 -4.62
N LYS A 128 -13.80 -22.75 -3.56
CA LYS A 128 -14.70 -22.16 -2.54
C LYS A 128 -14.05 -20.98 -1.82
N LYS A 129 -12.75 -21.08 -1.50
CA LYS A 129 -12.00 -20.00 -0.85
C LYS A 129 -11.74 -18.85 -1.83
N ALA A 130 -11.45 -19.16 -3.09
CA ALA A 130 -11.28 -18.19 -4.16
C ALA A 130 -12.57 -17.38 -4.41
N TYR A 131 -13.72 -18.05 -4.53
CA TYR A 131 -15.03 -17.40 -4.68
C TYR A 131 -15.31 -16.43 -3.53
N ARG A 132 -15.18 -16.89 -2.28
CA ARG A 132 -15.38 -16.06 -1.08
C ARG A 132 -14.42 -14.88 -0.97
N SER A 133 -13.31 -14.86 -1.71
CA SER A 133 -12.36 -13.74 -1.66
C SER A 133 -12.84 -12.49 -2.41
N PHE A 134 -13.79 -12.62 -3.34
CA PHE A 134 -14.36 -11.50 -4.10
C PHE A 134 -15.90 -11.44 -4.03
N ALA A 135 -16.57 -12.46 -3.49
CA ALA A 135 -18.01 -12.51 -3.30
C ALA A 135 -18.37 -12.16 -1.85
N LEU A 136 -18.14 -10.90 -1.46
CA LEU A 136 -18.36 -10.45 -0.07
C LEU A 136 -19.80 -9.96 0.19
N GLY A 137 -20.58 -9.69 -0.86
CA GLY A 137 -21.99 -9.32 -0.73
C GLY A 137 -22.18 -7.99 0.00
N ARG A 138 -21.42 -6.95 -0.36
CA ARG A 138 -21.39 -5.67 0.37
C ARG A 138 -22.59 -4.75 0.09
N SER A 139 -23.58 -5.19 -0.68
CA SER A 139 -24.69 -4.35 -1.15
C SER A 139 -25.97 -5.13 -1.43
N GLU A 140 -27.12 -4.47 -1.27
CA GLU A 140 -28.45 -4.95 -1.68
C GLU A 140 -28.74 -4.72 -3.18
N GLY A 141 -27.75 -4.23 -3.94
CA GLY A 141 -27.87 -3.87 -5.36
C GLY A 141 -27.84 -5.06 -6.34
N PRO A 142 -27.54 -4.80 -7.64
CA PRO A 142 -27.47 -5.84 -8.67
C PRO A 142 -26.41 -6.90 -8.33
N ARG A 143 -26.58 -8.10 -8.90
CA ARG A 143 -25.77 -9.29 -8.60
C ARG A 143 -25.29 -9.98 -9.85
N LEU A 144 -24.05 -10.43 -9.84
CA LEU A 144 -23.49 -11.34 -10.84
C LEU A 144 -23.67 -12.80 -10.39
N THR A 145 -24.23 -13.64 -11.27
CA THR A 145 -24.42 -15.07 -10.99
C THR A 145 -23.21 -15.88 -11.46
N VAL A 146 -22.54 -16.54 -10.53
CA VAL A 146 -21.53 -17.58 -10.81
C VAL A 146 -22.22 -18.93 -10.92
N THR A 147 -22.05 -19.63 -12.05
CA THR A 147 -22.70 -20.94 -12.30
C THR A 147 -21.75 -22.13 -12.15
N GLY A 148 -20.45 -21.87 -12.11
CA GLY A 148 -19.43 -22.91 -11.94
C GLY A 148 -18.02 -22.35 -11.91
N ALA A 149 -17.05 -23.25 -11.70
CA ALA A 149 -15.64 -22.91 -11.81
C ALA A 149 -14.84 -24.11 -12.30
N ARG A 150 -13.76 -23.84 -13.04
CA ARG A 150 -12.74 -24.84 -13.38
C ARG A 150 -11.35 -24.29 -13.12
N LEU A 151 -10.41 -25.18 -12.83
CA LEU A 151 -9.00 -24.80 -12.78
C LEU A 151 -8.50 -24.62 -14.22
N GLY A 152 -7.80 -23.52 -14.44
CA GLY A 152 -7.07 -23.21 -15.67
C GLY A 152 -5.87 -22.36 -15.33
N GLU A 153 -5.44 -21.54 -16.28
CA GLU A 153 -4.29 -20.65 -16.11
C GLU A 153 -4.66 -19.23 -16.53
N THR A 154 -3.91 -18.27 -16.01
CA THR A 154 -3.90 -16.90 -16.51
C THR A 154 -2.51 -16.31 -16.40
N THR A 155 -2.31 -15.18 -17.04
CA THR A 155 -1.05 -14.43 -17.02
C THR A 155 -1.21 -13.21 -16.11
N ILE A 156 -0.22 -12.96 -15.26
CA ILE A 156 -0.18 -11.79 -14.39
C ILE A 156 1.21 -11.16 -14.34
N THR A 157 1.26 -9.86 -14.07
CA THR A 157 2.52 -9.16 -13.77
C THR A 157 2.97 -9.51 -12.36
N THR A 158 4.26 -9.79 -12.16
CA THR A 158 4.89 -10.06 -10.86
C THR A 158 6.15 -9.21 -10.69
N SER A 159 6.77 -9.27 -9.50
CA SER A 159 8.07 -8.63 -9.25
C SER A 159 9.23 -9.16 -10.10
N ARG A 160 9.06 -10.29 -10.79
CA ARG A 160 10.06 -10.94 -11.65
C ARG A 160 9.61 -10.91 -13.13
N GLY A 161 8.78 -9.94 -13.48
CA GLY A 161 8.10 -9.88 -14.77
C GLY A 161 6.85 -10.75 -14.86
N THR A 162 6.40 -11.00 -16.08
CA THR A 162 5.15 -11.68 -16.37
C THR A 162 5.23 -13.18 -16.10
N ALA A 163 4.21 -13.73 -15.43
CA ALA A 163 4.12 -15.15 -15.11
C ALA A 163 2.77 -15.76 -15.50
N THR A 164 2.80 -16.98 -16.01
CA THR A 164 1.63 -17.86 -16.13
C THR A 164 1.40 -18.55 -14.79
N VAL A 165 0.16 -18.48 -14.30
CA VAL A 165 -0.23 -19.01 -13.00
C VAL A 165 -1.56 -19.76 -13.05
N PRO A 166 -1.75 -20.78 -12.21
CA PRO A 166 -3.05 -21.40 -12.03
C PRO A 166 -4.09 -20.38 -11.58
N ALA A 167 -5.29 -20.47 -12.16
CA ALA A 167 -6.42 -19.61 -11.86
C ALA A 167 -7.73 -20.41 -11.86
N TRP A 168 -8.65 -20.02 -10.98
CA TRP A 168 -10.04 -20.43 -11.06
C TRP A 168 -10.75 -19.57 -12.10
N LEU A 169 -11.26 -20.22 -13.13
CA LEU A 169 -12.06 -19.62 -14.18
C LEU A 169 -13.53 -19.80 -13.80
N PHE A 170 -14.13 -18.76 -13.26
CA PHE A 170 -15.53 -18.72 -12.84
C PHE A 170 -16.42 -18.38 -14.02
N THR A 171 -17.37 -19.25 -14.32
CA THR A 171 -18.39 -18.99 -15.35
C THR A 171 -19.44 -18.05 -14.78
N LEU A 172 -19.70 -16.96 -15.50
CA LEU A 172 -20.77 -16.03 -15.18
C LEU A 172 -21.97 -16.27 -16.10
N GLU A 173 -23.18 -16.22 -15.54
CA GLU A 173 -24.41 -16.31 -16.32
C GLU A 173 -24.46 -15.15 -17.34
N GLY A 174 -24.62 -15.48 -18.62
CA GLY A 174 -24.65 -14.49 -19.71
C GLY A 174 -23.29 -14.10 -20.29
N TYR A 175 -22.18 -14.68 -19.83
CA TYR A 175 -20.84 -14.38 -20.34
C TYR A 175 -20.18 -15.58 -21.03
N ASP A 176 -19.53 -15.32 -22.17
CA ASP A 176 -18.72 -16.32 -22.88
C ASP A 176 -17.31 -16.47 -22.29
N ALA A 177 -16.76 -15.39 -21.74
CA ALA A 177 -15.46 -15.37 -21.09
C ALA A 177 -15.60 -15.45 -19.55
N PRO A 178 -14.76 -16.24 -18.87
CA PRO A 178 -14.84 -16.38 -17.42
C PRO A 178 -14.25 -15.17 -16.69
N LEU A 179 -14.71 -14.93 -15.47
CA LEU A 179 -13.98 -14.15 -14.48
C LEU A 179 -12.84 -15.03 -13.93
N LYS A 180 -11.61 -14.53 -13.95
CA LYS A 180 -10.42 -15.32 -13.57
C LYS A 180 -9.95 -14.86 -12.20
N ARG A 181 -9.79 -15.78 -11.25
CA ARG A 181 -9.15 -15.52 -9.94
C ARG A 181 -7.88 -16.36 -9.83
N VAL A 182 -6.73 -15.72 -9.67
CA VAL A 182 -5.46 -16.42 -9.41
C VAL A 182 -5.65 -17.40 -8.24
N ALA A 183 -5.23 -18.65 -8.45
CA ALA A 183 -5.41 -19.72 -7.48
C ALA A 183 -4.17 -19.98 -6.64
N VAL A 184 -2.99 -19.50 -7.04
CA VAL A 184 -1.76 -19.68 -6.25
C VAL A 184 -1.62 -18.65 -5.13
N THR A 185 -1.11 -19.10 -3.98
CA THR A 185 -0.83 -18.21 -2.84
C THR A 185 0.51 -17.50 -3.03
N PRO A 186 0.58 -16.16 -2.87
CA PRO A 186 1.82 -15.40 -2.89
C PRO A 186 2.91 -15.97 -1.97
N SER A 187 4.17 -15.70 -2.28
CA SER A 187 5.28 -15.94 -1.36
C SER A 187 5.15 -15.04 -0.14
N LYS A 188 5.61 -15.55 1.02
CA LYS A 188 5.69 -14.75 2.24
C LYS A 188 6.61 -13.56 1.99
N LEU A 189 6.19 -12.36 2.41
CA LEU A 189 7.04 -11.19 2.30
C LEU A 189 8.28 -11.35 3.19
N PRO A 190 9.47 -10.97 2.69
CA PRO A 190 10.67 -10.97 3.50
C PRO A 190 10.52 -9.99 4.67
N LYS A 191 11.17 -10.32 5.80
CA LYS A 191 11.37 -9.34 6.87
C LYS A 191 12.32 -8.26 6.34
N PRO A 192 12.01 -6.97 6.48
CA PRO A 192 12.90 -5.92 6.01
C PRO A 192 14.22 -5.99 6.79
N PRO A 193 15.36 -5.80 6.11
CA PRO A 193 16.68 -5.83 6.73
C PRO A 193 16.97 -4.58 7.57
N VAL A 194 16.10 -3.57 7.50
CA VAL A 194 16.17 -2.30 8.22
C VAL A 194 14.80 -1.97 8.83
N GLU A 195 14.80 -1.44 10.05
CA GLU A 195 13.56 -1.03 10.73
C GLU A 195 12.94 0.19 10.06
N ALA A 196 11.61 0.36 10.18
CA ALA A 196 10.94 1.54 9.66
C ALA A 196 11.42 2.81 10.36
N ALA A 197 11.45 3.92 9.61
CA ALA A 197 11.69 5.24 10.17
C ALA A 197 10.56 5.60 11.16
N ARG A 198 10.90 6.34 12.21
CA ARG A 198 9.90 6.87 13.16
C ARG A 198 9.10 7.98 12.50
N GLN A 199 7.82 8.09 12.84
CA GLN A 199 6.98 9.19 12.37
C GLN A 199 7.62 10.55 12.73
N GLY A 200 7.65 11.49 11.77
CA GLY A 200 8.28 12.80 11.95
C GLY A 200 9.83 12.80 11.93
N SER A 201 10.46 11.63 11.79
CA SER A 201 11.91 11.52 11.65
C SER A 201 12.35 11.59 10.19
N ALA A 202 13.66 11.42 9.95
CA ALA A 202 14.26 11.38 8.62
C ALA A 202 13.89 12.57 7.70
N GLY A 203 13.66 13.75 8.28
CA GLY A 203 13.32 14.96 7.51
C GLY A 203 11.87 14.99 7.01
N GLY A 204 10.91 14.47 7.76
CA GLY A 204 9.49 14.50 7.37
C GLY A 204 9.13 13.43 6.33
N LEU A 205 9.91 12.35 6.29
CA LEU A 205 9.68 11.22 5.41
C LEU A 205 8.31 10.60 5.68
N ARG A 206 7.61 10.25 4.60
CA ARG A 206 6.30 9.59 4.62
C ARG A 206 6.33 8.28 3.86
N ARG A 207 5.42 7.40 4.23
CA ARG A 207 5.14 6.15 3.52
C ARG A 207 4.52 6.45 2.14
N VAL A 208 5.03 5.79 1.10
CA VAL A 208 4.33 5.66 -0.19
C VAL A 208 3.15 4.70 -0.03
N ALA A 209 1.95 5.10 -0.45
CA ALA A 209 0.75 4.29 -0.22
C ALA A 209 0.77 2.99 -1.04
N ARG A 210 1.00 3.09 -2.35
CA ARG A 210 1.09 1.94 -3.26
C ARG A 210 1.70 2.30 -4.61
N LEU A 211 2.15 1.29 -5.33
CA LEU A 211 2.40 1.34 -6.77
C LEU A 211 1.05 1.17 -7.50
N ALA A 212 0.71 2.13 -8.36
CA ALA A 212 -0.48 2.07 -9.21
C ALA A 212 -0.18 1.50 -10.60
N GLY A 213 1.06 1.65 -11.09
CA GLY A 213 1.46 1.06 -12.36
C GLY A 213 2.89 1.40 -12.74
N THR A 214 3.39 0.64 -13.71
CA THR A 214 4.71 0.83 -14.33
C THR A 214 4.48 0.93 -15.84
N ALA A 215 5.12 1.90 -16.49
CA ALA A 215 5.08 2.02 -17.93
C ALA A 215 5.75 0.82 -18.62
N MET A 216 5.41 0.56 -19.89
CA MET A 216 5.93 -0.60 -20.62
C MET A 216 7.45 -0.60 -20.77
N ASP A 217 8.08 0.57 -20.79
CA ASP A 217 9.54 0.74 -20.85
C ASP A 217 10.24 0.57 -19.49
N GLY A 218 9.47 0.35 -18.43
CA GLY A 218 9.95 0.23 -17.05
C GLY A 218 10.52 1.52 -16.46
N GLN A 219 10.57 2.64 -17.20
CA GLN A 219 11.26 3.86 -16.80
C GLN A 219 10.36 4.88 -16.11
N SER A 220 9.04 4.78 -16.30
CA SER A 220 8.08 5.59 -15.54
C SER A 220 7.27 4.74 -14.57
N LEU A 221 7.19 5.17 -13.31
CA LEU A 221 6.32 4.60 -12.29
C LEU A 221 5.19 5.58 -11.96
N THR A 222 4.00 5.05 -11.68
CA THR A 222 2.91 5.81 -11.06
C THR A 222 2.68 5.28 -9.67
N VAL A 223 2.85 6.12 -8.66
CA VAL A 223 2.62 5.77 -7.26
C VAL A 223 1.50 6.61 -6.66
N LYS A 224 0.87 6.08 -5.63
CA LYS A 224 -0.08 6.80 -4.80
C LYS A 224 0.64 7.26 -3.54
N ALA A 225 0.54 8.55 -3.26
CA ALA A 225 1.10 9.16 -2.07
C ALA A 225 0.02 10.00 -1.37
N THR A 226 0.09 10.07 -0.05
CA THR A 226 -0.89 10.77 0.76
C THR A 226 -0.35 12.12 1.23
N HIS A 227 -1.24 13.11 1.31
CA HIS A 227 -0.97 14.46 1.78
C HIS A 227 -2.21 15.07 2.45
N GLY A 228 -2.09 16.27 3.02
CA GLY A 228 -3.18 16.98 3.68
C GLY A 228 -3.72 18.14 2.84
N ALA A 229 -4.85 18.70 3.24
CA ALA A 229 -5.47 19.84 2.54
C ALA A 229 -4.69 21.16 2.66
N CYS A 230 -3.70 21.23 3.55
CA CYS A 230 -2.95 22.46 3.85
C CYS A 230 -1.50 22.44 3.36
N ASP A 231 -1.17 21.53 2.45
CA ASP A 231 0.13 21.44 1.79
C ASP A 231 -0.05 21.50 0.26
N ASP A 232 1.06 21.57 -0.47
CA ASP A 232 1.10 21.67 -1.94
C ASP A 232 1.10 20.29 -2.62
N GLY A 233 0.87 19.22 -1.86
CA GLY A 233 0.86 17.87 -2.37
C GLY A 233 2.10 17.04 -2.00
N PRO A 234 2.06 15.74 -2.33
CA PRO A 234 3.15 14.84 -2.07
C PRO A 234 4.28 15.04 -3.09
N VAL A 235 5.51 15.00 -2.59
CA VAL A 235 6.73 14.93 -3.40
C VAL A 235 7.34 13.54 -3.23
N VAL A 236 7.56 12.83 -4.34
CA VAL A 236 8.23 11.52 -4.34
C VAL A 236 9.53 11.64 -5.11
N LYS A 237 10.64 11.40 -4.43
CA LYS A 237 11.98 11.35 -5.04
C LYS A 237 12.50 9.92 -5.02
N VAL A 238 13.56 9.69 -5.81
CA VAL A 238 14.11 8.36 -6.04
C VAL A 238 15.62 8.33 -5.81
N LEU A 239 16.09 7.23 -5.24
CA LEU A 239 17.49 6.82 -5.21
C LEU A 239 17.59 5.50 -5.97
N GLU A 240 18.35 5.48 -7.06
CA GLU A 240 18.52 4.26 -7.86
C GLU A 240 19.90 3.67 -7.66
N THR A 241 19.94 2.37 -7.43
CA THR A 241 21.12 1.51 -7.52
C THR A 241 20.91 0.50 -8.66
N ASP A 242 21.90 -0.37 -8.89
CA ASP A 242 21.75 -1.46 -9.85
C ASP A 242 20.84 -2.59 -9.35
N GLU A 243 20.59 -2.68 -8.03
CA GLU A 243 19.75 -3.72 -7.42
C GLU A 243 18.38 -3.20 -6.91
N SER A 244 18.24 -1.89 -6.69
CA SER A 244 17.06 -1.32 -6.04
C SER A 244 16.70 0.07 -6.53
N VAL A 245 15.44 0.42 -6.37
CA VAL A 245 14.89 1.76 -6.56
C VAL A 245 14.20 2.14 -5.26
N VAL A 246 14.78 3.09 -4.51
CA VAL A 246 14.21 3.52 -3.22
C VAL A 246 13.44 4.83 -3.40
N LEU A 247 12.14 4.78 -3.16
CA LEU A 247 11.26 5.94 -3.12
C LEU A 247 11.31 6.58 -1.74
N TYR A 248 11.50 7.90 -1.69
CA TYR A 248 11.37 8.67 -0.45
C TYR A 248 10.37 9.81 -0.65
N ALA A 249 9.20 9.63 -0.04
CA ALA A 249 8.07 10.55 -0.15
C ALA A 249 8.07 11.58 1.00
N SER A 250 7.61 12.78 0.70
CA SER A 250 7.43 13.89 1.65
C SER A 250 6.27 14.78 1.18
N ILE A 251 6.00 15.87 1.89
CA ILE A 251 5.02 16.90 1.49
C ILE A 251 5.73 18.20 1.18
N ALA A 252 5.26 18.95 0.18
CA ALA A 252 5.72 20.29 -0.12
C ALA A 252 4.78 21.35 0.50
N GLY A 253 5.30 22.53 0.81
CA GLY A 253 4.46 23.70 1.11
C GLY A 253 3.53 23.57 2.31
N ALA A 254 3.88 22.78 3.33
CA ALA A 254 3.05 22.64 4.52
C ALA A 254 2.85 23.99 5.22
N ARG A 255 1.59 24.43 5.33
CA ARG A 255 1.22 25.69 5.98
C ARG A 255 1.03 25.52 7.48
N SER A 256 1.43 26.52 8.25
CA SER A 256 1.15 26.60 9.69
C SER A 256 -0.28 27.08 9.96
N GLY A 257 -0.83 26.72 11.13
CA GLY A 257 -2.18 27.12 11.56
C GLY A 257 -3.21 25.99 11.53
N PRO A 258 -4.49 26.29 11.82
CA PRO A 258 -5.55 25.29 11.84
C PRO A 258 -5.72 24.68 10.45
N CYS A 259 -5.62 23.35 10.37
CA CYS A 259 -5.79 22.61 9.13
C CYS A 259 -6.92 21.58 9.26
N ARG A 260 -7.72 21.43 8.21
CA ARG A 260 -8.70 20.34 8.12
C ARG A 260 -7.96 19.01 8.00
N THR A 261 -8.41 18.01 8.75
CA THR A 261 -7.74 16.71 8.87
C THR A 261 -8.03 15.78 7.70
N ASP A 262 -8.14 16.30 6.48
CA ASP A 262 -8.33 15.44 5.31
C ASP A 262 -7.03 14.71 4.98
N MET A 263 -7.16 13.44 4.64
CA MET A 263 -6.09 12.68 4.00
C MET A 263 -6.45 12.51 2.54
N ILE A 264 -5.71 13.20 1.68
CA ILE A 264 -5.89 13.16 0.23
C ILE A 264 -4.84 12.20 -0.34
N GLU A 265 -5.27 11.29 -1.21
CA GLU A 265 -4.37 10.42 -1.95
C GLU A 265 -4.24 10.90 -3.39
N GLN A 266 -3.00 11.13 -3.84
CA GLN A 266 -2.69 11.68 -5.15
C GLN A 266 -1.78 10.72 -5.94
N SER A 267 -2.01 10.63 -7.25
CA SER A 267 -1.10 9.97 -8.18
C SER A 267 0.13 10.84 -8.44
N VAL A 268 1.33 10.27 -8.28
CA VAL A 268 2.60 10.92 -8.58
C VAL A 268 3.35 10.08 -9.61
N LYS A 269 3.75 10.72 -10.71
CA LYS A 269 4.63 10.10 -11.71
C LYS A 269 6.09 10.24 -11.26
N VAL A 270 6.83 9.14 -11.28
CA VAL A 270 8.26 9.09 -10.96
C VAL A 270 9.00 8.58 -12.18
N GLU A 271 10.00 9.34 -12.62
CA GLU A 271 10.88 8.95 -13.72
C GLU A 271 12.16 8.30 -13.18
N LEU A 272 12.57 7.20 -13.80
CA LEU A 272 13.78 6.46 -13.50
C LEU A 272 14.81 6.67 -14.61
N ARG A 273 16.10 6.60 -14.25
CA ARG A 273 17.21 6.69 -15.21
C ARG A 273 17.46 5.39 -15.95
N LYS A 274 17.06 4.26 -15.35
CA LYS A 274 17.07 2.92 -15.94
C LYS A 274 15.69 2.27 -15.76
N PRO A 275 15.29 1.31 -16.61
CA PRO A 275 14.08 0.52 -16.39
C PRO A 275 14.08 -0.19 -15.03
N LEU A 276 12.92 -0.33 -14.38
CA LEU A 276 12.80 -1.00 -13.08
C LEU A 276 13.33 -2.44 -13.13
N ASP A 277 12.96 -3.20 -14.16
CA ASP A 277 13.37 -4.60 -14.39
C ASP A 277 13.31 -5.44 -13.09
N ASP A 278 14.38 -6.17 -12.78
CA ASP A 278 14.48 -7.04 -11.60
C ASP A 278 14.81 -6.26 -10.30
N ARG A 279 14.96 -4.94 -10.36
CA ARG A 279 15.31 -4.12 -9.20
C ARG A 279 14.13 -4.04 -8.25
N VAL A 280 14.40 -4.18 -6.95
CA VAL A 280 13.35 -4.06 -5.94
C VAL A 280 12.94 -2.59 -5.77
N LEU A 281 11.64 -2.31 -5.91
CA LEU A 281 11.07 -1.00 -5.60
C LEU A 281 10.78 -0.90 -4.10
N LEU A 282 11.52 -0.07 -3.38
CA LEU A 282 11.48 0.06 -1.93
C LEU A 282 10.89 1.39 -1.48
N ASP A 283 10.25 1.40 -0.32
CA ASP A 283 9.84 2.62 0.38
C ASP A 283 10.86 2.94 1.50
N ALA A 284 11.47 4.12 1.43
CA ALA A 284 12.47 4.57 2.40
C ALA A 284 11.91 4.65 3.83
N PHE A 285 10.60 4.90 3.98
CA PHE A 285 9.97 5.00 5.28
C PHE A 285 9.87 3.63 5.95
N THR A 286 9.27 2.65 5.27
CA THR A 286 9.08 1.30 5.83
C THR A 286 10.29 0.38 5.71
N GLY A 287 11.23 0.67 4.80
CA GLY A 287 12.33 -0.24 4.46
C GLY A 287 11.86 -1.50 3.72
N ARG A 288 10.65 -1.50 3.16
CA ARG A 288 9.99 -2.66 2.54
C ARG A 288 9.72 -2.42 1.05
N PRO A 289 9.46 -3.48 0.27
CA PRO A 289 8.97 -3.33 -1.09
C PRO A 289 7.64 -2.59 -1.12
N VAL A 290 7.47 -1.68 -2.07
CA VAL A 290 6.20 -0.95 -2.25
C VAL A 290 5.11 -1.94 -2.66
N SER A 291 3.97 -1.90 -1.97
CA SER A 291 2.82 -2.74 -2.31
C SER A 291 2.18 -2.32 -3.62
N TYR A 292 1.65 -3.29 -4.35
CA TYR A 292 0.81 -3.06 -5.53
C TYR A 292 -0.67 -3.15 -5.16
N GLY A 293 -1.50 -2.34 -5.83
CA GLY A 293 -2.96 -2.44 -5.78
C GLY A 293 -3.58 -1.77 -4.55
N GLU A 294 -4.90 -1.61 -4.60
CA GLU A 294 -5.67 -0.96 -3.53
C GLU A 294 -5.56 -1.74 -2.21
N PRO A 295 -5.32 -1.09 -1.05
CA PRO A 295 -5.25 -1.75 0.25
C PRO A 295 -6.51 -2.57 0.60
N ASN A 296 -7.65 -2.15 0.06
CA ASN A 296 -8.96 -2.79 0.19
C ASN A 296 -9.56 -3.12 -1.19
N GLY A 297 -8.72 -3.29 -2.21
CA GLY A 297 -9.18 -3.64 -3.55
C GLY A 297 -10.00 -4.91 -3.56
N LEU A 298 -10.77 -5.11 -4.62
CA LEU A 298 -11.64 -6.29 -4.78
C LEU A 298 -10.84 -7.61 -4.75
N SER A 299 -9.52 -7.55 -4.98
CA SER A 299 -8.60 -8.67 -4.88
C SER A 299 -7.12 -8.24 -4.83
N PRO A 300 -6.63 -7.71 -3.69
CA PRO A 300 -5.23 -7.36 -3.56
C PRO A 300 -4.37 -8.61 -3.76
N SER A 301 -3.34 -8.47 -4.60
CA SER A 301 -2.36 -9.53 -4.82
C SER A 301 -1.59 -9.88 -3.55
N TRP A 302 -1.36 -8.89 -2.70
CA TRP A 302 -0.86 -9.01 -1.34
C TRP A 302 -1.01 -7.65 -0.65
N THR A 303 -1.80 -7.59 0.42
CA THR A 303 -1.81 -6.41 1.29
C THR A 303 -0.64 -6.51 2.24
N GLN A 304 0.14 -5.43 2.39
CA GLN A 304 0.93 -5.29 3.60
C GLN A 304 -0.06 -5.22 4.76
N GLY A 305 -0.09 -6.25 5.60
CA GLY A 305 -0.91 -6.23 6.80
C GLY A 305 -0.64 -4.93 7.55
N LEU A 306 -1.69 -4.14 7.76
CA LEU A 306 -1.78 -3.25 8.90
C LEU A 306 -1.54 -4.14 10.11
N ALA A 307 -0.29 -4.17 10.59
CA ALA A 307 -0.01 -4.70 11.89
C ALA A 307 -0.87 -3.90 12.87
N ASP A 308 -1.60 -4.63 13.70
CA ASP A 308 -2.45 -4.13 14.76
C ASP A 308 -1.82 -2.92 15.47
N HIS A 309 -2.53 -1.80 15.44
CA HIS A 309 -2.36 -0.67 16.35
C HIS A 309 -3.73 -0.36 16.94
#